data_AF-A0A9E6A368-F1
#
_entry.id   AF-A0A9E6A368-F1
#
_cell.length_a   1.000
_cell.length_b   1.000
_cell.length_c   1.000
_cell.angle_alpha   90.00
_cell.angle_beta   90.00
_cell.angle_gamma   90.00
#
_symmetry.space_group_name_H-M   'P 1'
#
loop_
_entity.id
_entity.type
_entity.pdbx_description
1 polymer ?
#
loop_
_entity_poly.entity_id
_entity_poly.type
_entity_poly.pdbx_seq_one_letter_code
_entity_poly.pdbx_strand_id
1 'polypeptide(L)'
;MNWQAINVAWDKANSRYGFDPIHFDDEAKQLLHEADDDDAQIEAAIDGMRVVRNENPSFFDRFDYEWAFDAAGWRRGLEANLQARMLQMLSQMWVSPNRPDTAFYDRVVSRYTFETGTDPCTPFHAPIDAVNFITVPFSFAEFLNLLVRGFIDSVAGQNEGWAALANFDKFDREAPVSGFLRQAILRYLTNDTFHPSFPGESPVDLVKRKSTWFGEAIETGNVDEETEIPLSNALLDFALAHELGHVLHGHEGVAAEPDLRLEKEQDADVMGFALYSTSWGWRDEVLDPCPMGQALRILMGPLVFHLFVKWHLALRQAAAFAKLKLKDHNVNVSVIKEDVGDSAARSDMTMKQLGFYEAQIRGRGAEFSETGEAIFRGLAKAGSAFTMEIFRSVQSIPDEDLELAIEAGRPLF
;
A
#
# COMPACT_ATOMS: atom_id res chain seq x y z
N MET A 1 -15.98 -15.41 -16.64
CA MET A 1 -17.21 -14.81 -16.03
C MET A 1 -17.53 -13.54 -16.81
N ASN A 2 -18.80 -13.23 -17.13
CA ASN A 2 -19.08 -12.05 -17.98
C ASN A 2 -18.99 -10.71 -17.21
N TRP A 3 -18.58 -9.64 -17.91
CA TRP A 3 -18.38 -8.29 -17.35
C TRP A 3 -19.61 -7.73 -16.65
N GLN A 4 -20.80 -8.00 -17.18
CA GLN A 4 -22.05 -7.54 -16.59
C GLN A 4 -22.27 -8.11 -15.18
N ALA A 5 -21.90 -9.37 -14.93
CA ALA A 5 -21.99 -9.98 -13.60
C ALA A 5 -20.99 -9.34 -12.62
N ILE A 6 -19.77 -9.00 -13.10
CA ILE A 6 -18.76 -8.33 -12.27
C ILE A 6 -19.24 -6.93 -11.86
N ASN A 7 -19.82 -6.15 -12.78
CA ASN A 7 -20.35 -4.83 -12.45
C ASN A 7 -21.53 -4.90 -11.49
N VAL A 8 -22.46 -5.84 -11.69
CA VAL A 8 -23.56 -6.04 -10.73
C VAL A 8 -23.03 -6.40 -9.34
N ALA A 9 -22.00 -7.25 -9.25
CA ALA A 9 -21.36 -7.58 -7.98
C ALA A 9 -20.65 -6.35 -7.36
N TRP A 10 -19.99 -5.52 -8.18
CA TRP A 10 -19.33 -4.30 -7.71
C TRP A 10 -20.34 -3.25 -7.22
N ASP A 11 -21.43 -3.01 -7.95
CA ASP A 11 -22.48 -2.08 -7.53
C ASP A 11 -23.13 -2.53 -6.21
N LYS A 12 -23.29 -3.85 -6.03
CA LYS A 12 -23.73 -4.45 -4.77
C LYS A 12 -22.71 -4.26 -3.65
N ALA A 13 -21.41 -4.38 -3.95
CA ALA A 13 -20.34 -4.14 -2.98
C ALA A 13 -20.33 -2.67 -2.52
N ASN A 14 -20.35 -1.74 -3.47
CA ASN A 14 -20.38 -0.31 -3.20
C ASN A 14 -21.60 0.10 -2.36
N SER A 15 -22.80 -0.34 -2.76
CA SER A 15 -24.02 -0.02 -2.02
C SER A 15 -24.07 -0.62 -0.61
N ARG A 16 -23.45 -1.79 -0.40
CA ARG A 16 -23.49 -2.51 0.88
C ARG A 16 -22.40 -2.08 1.85
N TYR A 17 -21.21 -1.79 1.34
CA TYR A 17 -20.01 -1.55 2.15
C TYR A 17 -19.46 -0.13 2.02
N GLY A 18 -20.02 0.69 1.14
CA GLY A 18 -19.59 2.08 0.98
C GLY A 18 -18.16 2.23 0.46
N PHE A 19 -17.64 1.23 -0.28
CA PHE A 19 -16.25 1.24 -0.75
C PHE A 19 -15.94 2.50 -1.58
N ASP A 20 -16.88 2.94 -2.40
CA ASP A 20 -16.70 4.04 -3.34
C ASP A 20 -17.68 5.19 -3.04
N PRO A 21 -17.28 6.21 -2.25
CA PRO A 21 -18.14 7.33 -1.88
C PRO A 21 -18.47 8.25 -3.07
N ILE A 22 -17.68 8.23 -4.15
CA ILE A 22 -17.93 9.00 -5.38
C ILE A 22 -18.80 8.24 -6.39
N HIS A 23 -19.21 6.99 -6.11
CA HIS A 23 -19.97 6.14 -7.02
C HIS A 23 -21.28 6.79 -7.53
N PHE A 24 -21.83 7.74 -6.78
CA PHE A 24 -23.04 8.51 -7.10
C PHE A 24 -22.79 10.00 -7.33
N ASP A 25 -21.54 10.42 -7.48
CA ASP A 25 -21.12 11.79 -7.74
C ASP A 25 -20.49 11.87 -9.13
N ASP A 26 -21.33 12.10 -10.14
CA ASP A 26 -20.92 12.09 -11.56
C ASP A 26 -19.85 13.16 -11.86
N GLU A 27 -19.84 14.28 -11.11
CA GLU A 27 -18.86 15.35 -11.27
C GLU A 27 -17.50 14.96 -10.68
N ALA A 28 -17.47 14.42 -9.45
CA ALA A 28 -16.24 13.91 -8.85
C ALA A 28 -15.66 12.74 -9.64
N LYS A 29 -16.54 11.86 -10.15
CA LYS A 29 -16.17 10.73 -11.00
C LYS A 29 -15.51 11.20 -12.30
N GLN A 30 -16.02 12.27 -12.92
CA GLN A 30 -15.42 12.84 -14.12
C GLN A 30 -14.04 13.45 -13.83
N LEU A 31 -13.91 14.21 -12.74
CA LEU A 31 -12.65 14.86 -12.36
C LEU A 31 -11.52 13.88 -12.03
N LEU A 32 -11.85 12.73 -11.44
CA LEU A 32 -10.86 11.73 -11.02
C LEU A 32 -10.49 10.70 -12.09
N HIS A 33 -11.29 10.55 -13.15
CA HIS A 33 -11.16 9.43 -14.08
C HIS A 33 -11.03 9.84 -15.56
N GLU A 34 -11.03 11.13 -15.89
CA GLU A 34 -10.93 11.63 -17.27
C GLU A 34 -9.78 12.65 -17.46
N ALA A 35 -8.59 12.39 -16.91
CA ALA A 35 -7.41 13.16 -17.32
C ALA A 35 -6.87 12.64 -18.67
N ASP A 36 -6.63 13.52 -19.63
CA ASP A 36 -6.22 13.18 -21.01
C ASP A 36 -4.94 12.29 -21.10
N ASP A 37 -4.09 12.29 -20.07
CA ASP A 37 -2.86 11.49 -20.00
C ASP A 37 -3.09 10.03 -19.57
N ASP A 38 -4.24 9.69 -18.95
CA ASP A 38 -4.52 8.36 -18.41
C ASP A 38 -4.86 7.32 -19.49
N ASP A 39 -5.55 7.74 -20.57
CA ASP A 39 -5.98 6.87 -21.67
C ASP A 39 -4.78 6.23 -22.40
N ALA A 40 -3.66 6.94 -22.53
CA ALA A 40 -2.46 6.42 -23.18
C ALA A 40 -1.74 5.35 -22.32
N GLN A 41 -1.76 5.51 -20.98
CA GLN A 41 -1.14 4.56 -20.07
C GLN A 41 -1.96 3.27 -19.94
N ILE A 42 -3.29 3.40 -20.00
CA ILE A 42 -4.23 2.27 -20.06
C ILE A 42 -3.91 1.37 -21.25
N GLU A 43 -3.81 1.94 -22.45
CA GLU A 43 -3.51 1.16 -23.66
C GLU A 43 -2.12 0.51 -23.61
N ALA A 44 -1.11 1.19 -23.04
CA ALA A 44 0.22 0.63 -22.88
C ALA A 44 0.23 -0.60 -21.95
N ALA A 45 -0.52 -0.56 -20.85
CA ALA A 45 -0.63 -1.71 -19.97
C ALA A 45 -1.49 -2.83 -20.62
N ILE A 46 -2.49 -2.52 -21.49
CA ILE A 46 -3.25 -3.54 -22.27
C ILE A 46 -2.28 -4.35 -23.10
N ASP A 47 -1.40 -3.65 -23.80
CA ASP A 47 -0.40 -4.27 -24.67
C ASP A 47 0.60 -5.11 -23.86
N GLY A 48 1.04 -4.63 -22.69
CA GLY A 48 1.84 -5.43 -21.75
C GLY A 48 1.12 -6.71 -21.33
N MET A 49 -0.18 -6.65 -21.05
CA MET A 49 -0.96 -7.83 -20.67
C MET A 49 -1.14 -8.83 -21.81
N ARG A 50 -1.20 -8.36 -23.06
CA ARG A 50 -1.21 -9.25 -24.23
C ARG A 50 0.08 -10.06 -24.33
N VAL A 51 1.22 -9.51 -23.92
CA VAL A 51 2.49 -10.27 -23.83
C VAL A 51 2.36 -11.40 -22.80
N VAL A 52 1.88 -11.11 -21.60
CA VAL A 52 1.66 -12.12 -20.54
C VAL A 52 0.71 -13.23 -21.00
N ARG A 53 -0.37 -12.86 -21.71
CA ARG A 53 -1.31 -13.80 -22.32
C ARG A 53 -0.62 -14.74 -23.32
N ASN A 54 0.24 -14.19 -24.17
CA ASN A 54 0.97 -14.96 -25.17
C ASN A 54 1.96 -15.95 -24.54
N GLU A 55 2.55 -15.60 -23.39
CA GLU A 55 3.46 -16.48 -22.65
C GLU A 55 2.72 -17.60 -21.90
N ASN A 56 1.48 -17.35 -21.45
CA ASN A 56 0.72 -18.27 -20.61
C ASN A 56 -0.70 -18.58 -21.16
N PRO A 57 -0.87 -18.96 -22.44
CA PRO A 57 -2.18 -19.02 -23.09
C PRO A 57 -3.14 -19.99 -22.40
N SER A 58 -2.63 -21.13 -21.90
CA SER A 58 -3.44 -22.15 -21.22
C SER A 58 -4.13 -21.67 -19.93
N PHE A 59 -3.57 -20.66 -19.25
CA PHE A 59 -4.19 -20.05 -18.08
C PHE A 59 -5.39 -19.19 -18.49
N PHE A 60 -5.19 -18.29 -19.45
CA PHE A 60 -6.23 -17.35 -19.90
C PHE A 60 -7.38 -18.05 -20.62
N ASP A 61 -7.10 -19.06 -21.43
CA ASP A 61 -8.12 -19.85 -22.15
C ASP A 61 -9.03 -20.63 -21.18
N ARG A 62 -8.50 -21.04 -20.02
CA ARG A 62 -9.24 -21.84 -19.03
C ARG A 62 -10.17 -21.00 -18.16
N PHE A 63 -9.81 -19.74 -17.90
CA PHE A 63 -10.41 -18.93 -16.83
C PHE A 63 -11.19 -17.69 -17.32
N ASP A 64 -11.30 -17.48 -18.65
CA ASP A 64 -12.19 -16.47 -19.26
C ASP A 64 -11.98 -15.04 -18.72
N TYR A 65 -10.74 -14.56 -18.84
CA TYR A 65 -10.31 -13.20 -18.44
C TYR A 65 -10.36 -12.16 -19.57
N GLU A 66 -11.17 -12.36 -20.62
CA GLU A 66 -11.23 -11.41 -21.75
C GLU A 66 -11.60 -9.98 -21.30
N TRP A 67 -12.33 -9.85 -20.20
CA TRP A 67 -12.66 -8.55 -19.60
C TRP A 67 -11.42 -7.76 -19.14
N ALA A 68 -10.34 -8.46 -18.77
CA ALA A 68 -9.06 -7.85 -18.38
C ALA A 68 -8.25 -7.41 -19.60
N PHE A 69 -8.85 -7.28 -20.79
CA PHE A 69 -8.22 -6.74 -22.03
C PHE A 69 -9.10 -5.67 -22.73
N ASP A 70 -10.19 -5.22 -22.11
CA ASP A 70 -11.13 -4.23 -22.68
C ASP A 70 -10.88 -2.80 -22.12
N ALA A 71 -10.55 -1.83 -22.98
CA ALA A 71 -10.36 -0.42 -22.66
C ALA A 71 -11.44 0.18 -21.71
N ALA A 72 -12.71 -0.20 -21.86
CA ALA A 72 -13.79 0.27 -20.98
C ALA A 72 -13.79 -0.40 -19.59
N GLY A 73 -13.32 -1.65 -19.49
CA GLY A 73 -13.01 -2.31 -18.22
C GLY A 73 -11.66 -1.90 -17.63
N TRP A 74 -10.78 -1.38 -18.48
CA TRP A 74 -9.46 -0.83 -18.18
C TRP A 74 -9.45 0.67 -17.87
N ARG A 75 -10.56 1.38 -18.07
CA ARG A 75 -10.75 2.84 -17.90
C ARG A 75 -10.49 3.38 -16.49
N ARG A 76 -9.91 2.54 -15.65
CA ARG A 76 -9.24 2.80 -14.39
C ARG A 76 -7.82 2.25 -14.56
N GLY A 77 -6.90 2.99 -15.21
CA GLY A 77 -5.55 2.48 -15.56
C GLY A 77 -4.75 1.95 -14.37
N LEU A 78 -4.99 2.52 -13.18
CA LEU A 78 -4.52 1.98 -11.91
C LEU A 78 -5.04 0.55 -11.67
N GLU A 79 -6.34 0.29 -11.79
CA GLU A 79 -6.90 -1.06 -11.66
C GLU A 79 -6.34 -2.02 -12.69
N ALA A 80 -6.08 -1.55 -13.90
CA ALA A 80 -5.54 -2.41 -14.92
C ALA A 80 -4.07 -2.77 -14.66
N ASN A 81 -3.28 -1.81 -14.15
CA ASN A 81 -1.93 -2.08 -13.67
C ASN A 81 -1.94 -3.09 -12.50
N LEU A 82 -2.85 -2.91 -11.54
CA LEU A 82 -3.04 -3.86 -10.42
C LEU A 82 -3.48 -5.24 -10.93
N GLN A 83 -4.43 -5.29 -11.87
CA GLN A 83 -4.94 -6.52 -12.46
C GLN A 83 -3.84 -7.25 -13.21
N ALA A 84 -3.00 -6.51 -13.94
CA ALA A 84 -1.88 -7.05 -14.69
C ALA A 84 -0.88 -7.73 -13.77
N ARG A 85 -0.46 -7.05 -12.71
CA ARG A 85 0.45 -7.59 -11.67
C ARG A 85 -0.12 -8.86 -11.06
N MET A 86 -1.41 -8.88 -10.71
CA MET A 86 -2.07 -10.06 -10.15
C MET A 86 -2.15 -11.23 -11.14
N LEU A 87 -2.54 -10.98 -12.39
CA LEU A 87 -2.60 -12.03 -13.43
C LEU A 87 -1.22 -12.62 -13.71
N GLN A 88 -0.16 -11.81 -13.69
CA GLN A 88 1.21 -12.28 -13.77
C GLN A 88 1.54 -13.21 -12.59
N MET A 89 1.26 -12.80 -11.35
CA MET A 89 1.47 -13.64 -10.16
C MET A 89 0.71 -14.98 -10.24
N LEU A 90 -0.57 -14.92 -10.63
CA LEU A 90 -1.43 -16.10 -10.75
C LEU A 90 -0.98 -17.02 -11.88
N SER A 91 -0.55 -16.48 -13.03
CA SER A 91 -0.06 -17.28 -14.16
C SER A 91 1.20 -18.08 -13.81
N GLN A 92 2.12 -17.50 -13.04
CA GLN A 92 3.33 -18.19 -12.60
C GLN A 92 3.02 -19.26 -11.54
N MET A 93 2.05 -19.00 -10.66
CA MET A 93 1.57 -20.00 -9.71
C MET A 93 0.85 -21.17 -10.39
N TRP A 94 0.10 -20.90 -11.46
CA TRP A 94 -0.64 -21.91 -12.21
C TRP A 94 0.23 -23.07 -12.71
N VAL A 95 1.44 -22.74 -13.14
CA VAL A 95 2.46 -23.69 -13.64
C VAL A 95 3.42 -24.16 -12.55
N SER A 96 3.29 -23.66 -11.32
CA SER A 96 4.11 -24.04 -10.17
C SER A 96 3.74 -25.45 -9.66
N PRO A 97 4.73 -26.27 -9.27
CA PRO A 97 4.48 -27.56 -8.61
C PRO A 97 3.81 -27.41 -7.23
N ASN A 98 3.84 -26.21 -6.64
CA ASN A 98 3.26 -25.91 -5.33
C ASN A 98 1.90 -25.22 -5.42
N ARG A 99 1.22 -25.30 -6.57
CA ARG A 99 -0.08 -24.64 -6.75
C ARG A 99 -1.16 -25.25 -5.82
N PRO A 100 -2.06 -24.43 -5.25
CA PRO A 100 -3.21 -24.93 -4.50
C PRO A 100 -4.21 -25.68 -5.38
N ASP A 101 -4.85 -26.73 -4.84
CA ASP A 101 -5.82 -27.59 -5.55
C ASP A 101 -7.18 -26.92 -5.77
N THR A 102 -7.59 -26.04 -4.85
CA THR A 102 -8.85 -25.29 -4.89
C THR A 102 -8.56 -23.82 -5.14
N ALA A 103 -8.58 -23.41 -6.40
CA ALA A 103 -8.17 -22.05 -6.73
C ALA A 103 -9.23 -21.32 -7.54
N PHE A 104 -9.69 -20.21 -6.98
CA PHE A 104 -10.67 -19.29 -7.56
C PHE A 104 -10.03 -18.33 -8.56
N TYR A 105 -9.05 -18.81 -9.35
CA TYR A 105 -8.25 -17.97 -10.22
C TYR A 105 -9.17 -17.08 -11.09
N ASP A 106 -10.10 -17.68 -11.83
CA ASP A 106 -11.08 -17.02 -12.73
C ASP A 106 -11.99 -15.95 -12.11
N ARG A 107 -11.96 -15.80 -10.78
CA ARG A 107 -12.88 -14.95 -10.03
C ARG A 107 -12.18 -13.78 -9.36
N VAL A 108 -10.88 -13.60 -9.56
CA VAL A 108 -10.13 -12.50 -8.95
C VAL A 108 -10.15 -11.26 -9.82
N VAL A 109 -10.61 -10.15 -9.24
CA VAL A 109 -10.71 -8.84 -9.90
C VAL A 109 -10.10 -7.78 -8.98
N SER A 110 -9.13 -7.00 -9.45
CA SER A 110 -8.66 -5.83 -8.70
C SER A 110 -9.63 -4.68 -8.91
N ARG A 111 -9.90 -3.98 -7.81
CA ARG A 111 -10.61 -2.72 -7.83
C ARG A 111 -9.80 -1.67 -7.12
N TYR A 112 -9.93 -0.44 -7.58
CA TYR A 112 -9.49 0.76 -6.94
C TYR A 112 -10.72 1.41 -6.35
N THR A 113 -10.61 1.86 -5.11
CA THR A 113 -11.73 2.46 -4.43
C THR A 113 -11.36 3.82 -3.89
N PHE A 114 -12.24 4.80 -4.07
CA PHE A 114 -11.99 6.16 -3.61
C PHE A 114 -12.31 6.31 -2.11
N GLU A 115 -11.75 5.45 -1.28
CA GLU A 115 -11.92 5.55 0.17
C GLU A 115 -11.02 6.66 0.71
N THR A 116 -11.66 7.72 1.20
CA THR A 116 -10.97 8.87 1.83
C THR A 116 -10.65 8.62 3.30
N GLY A 117 -11.19 7.53 3.86
CA GLY A 117 -10.92 7.11 5.23
C GLY A 117 -9.46 6.76 5.45
N THR A 118 -8.96 7.09 6.64
CA THR A 118 -7.57 6.81 7.07
C THR A 118 -7.45 5.52 7.89
N ASP A 119 -8.52 4.72 8.02
CA ASP A 119 -8.58 3.60 8.97
C ASP A 119 -8.04 2.27 8.38
N PRO A 120 -8.57 1.70 7.27
CA PRO A 120 -7.89 0.62 6.55
C PRO A 120 -7.11 1.19 5.36
N CYS A 121 -5.82 1.42 5.54
CA CYS A 121 -4.95 1.97 4.51
C CYS A 121 -4.15 0.89 3.78
N THR A 122 -4.62 -0.36 3.71
CA THR A 122 -3.98 -1.41 2.91
C THR A 122 -4.97 -1.98 1.90
N PRO A 123 -4.50 -2.61 0.82
CA PRO A 123 -5.35 -3.46 0.01
C PRO A 123 -6.12 -4.46 0.88
N PHE A 124 -7.29 -4.88 0.43
CA PHE A 124 -8.10 -5.86 1.14
C PHE A 124 -8.89 -6.76 0.20
N HIS A 125 -9.06 -8.01 0.60
CA HIS A 125 -9.92 -8.98 -0.07
C HIS A 125 -11.38 -8.85 0.37
N ALA A 126 -12.29 -8.70 -0.60
CA ALA A 126 -13.73 -8.66 -0.42
C ALA A 126 -14.43 -9.69 -1.33
N PRO A 127 -14.90 -10.84 -0.80
CA PRO A 127 -15.70 -11.79 -1.57
C PRO A 127 -17.15 -11.29 -1.71
N ILE A 128 -17.62 -11.14 -2.95
CA ILE A 128 -18.98 -10.69 -3.28
C ILE A 128 -19.59 -11.63 -4.31
N ASP A 129 -20.62 -12.36 -3.88
CA ASP A 129 -21.26 -13.40 -4.66
C ASP A 129 -20.24 -14.44 -5.17
N ALA A 130 -19.96 -14.47 -6.47
CA ALA A 130 -18.97 -15.38 -7.07
C ALA A 130 -17.63 -14.69 -7.39
N VAL A 131 -17.45 -13.42 -7.05
CA VAL A 131 -16.27 -12.60 -7.39
C VAL A 131 -15.44 -12.33 -6.13
N ASN A 132 -14.13 -12.50 -6.24
CA ASN A 132 -13.15 -12.10 -5.23
C ASN A 132 -12.54 -10.76 -5.65
N PHE A 133 -12.98 -9.69 -4.99
CA PHE A 133 -12.38 -8.38 -5.21
C PHE A 133 -11.13 -8.23 -4.36
N ILE A 134 -10.01 -7.81 -4.97
CA ILE A 134 -8.86 -7.26 -4.26
C ILE A 134 -8.93 -5.76 -4.44
N THR A 135 -9.35 -5.07 -3.39
CA THR A 135 -9.63 -3.64 -3.44
C THR A 135 -8.44 -2.88 -2.89
N VAL A 136 -7.94 -1.91 -3.67
CA VAL A 136 -6.86 -1.00 -3.29
C VAL A 136 -7.47 0.38 -3.00
N PRO A 137 -7.43 0.84 -1.74
CA PRO A 137 -7.89 2.18 -1.37
C PRO A 137 -7.06 3.28 -2.03
N PHE A 138 -7.69 4.40 -2.37
CA PHE A 138 -7.00 5.62 -2.78
C PHE A 138 -6.04 6.10 -1.68
N SER A 139 -6.51 6.10 -0.44
CA SER A 139 -5.70 6.45 0.72
C SER A 139 -4.41 5.62 0.83
N PHE A 140 -4.44 4.33 0.45
CA PHE A 140 -3.24 3.49 0.44
C PHE A 140 -2.16 4.02 -0.49
N ALA A 141 -2.49 4.34 -1.75
CA ALA A 141 -1.51 4.86 -2.70
C ALA A 141 -0.93 6.21 -2.24
N GLU A 142 -1.77 7.08 -1.69
CA GLU A 142 -1.35 8.38 -1.19
C GLU A 142 -0.43 8.28 0.02
N PHE A 143 -0.82 7.50 1.04
CA PHE A 143 0.02 7.30 2.21
C PHE A 143 1.27 6.49 1.90
N LEU A 144 1.21 5.54 0.96
CA LEU A 144 2.39 4.84 0.45
C LEU A 144 3.42 5.83 -0.06
N ASN A 145 3.02 6.70 -0.99
CA ASN A 145 3.89 7.71 -1.57
C ASN A 145 4.42 8.67 -0.50
N LEU A 146 3.55 9.26 0.32
CA LEU A 146 3.97 10.25 1.32
C LEU A 146 4.88 9.65 2.41
N LEU A 147 4.60 8.43 2.88
CA LEU A 147 5.40 7.80 3.93
C LEU A 147 6.73 7.26 3.39
N VAL A 148 6.77 6.69 2.18
CA VAL A 148 8.03 6.25 1.55
C VAL A 148 8.90 7.46 1.24
N ARG A 149 8.34 8.53 0.65
CA ARG A 149 9.08 9.77 0.40
C ARG A 149 9.56 10.42 1.68
N GLY A 150 8.70 10.51 2.69
CA GLY A 150 9.06 11.02 4.01
C GLY A 150 10.17 10.20 4.68
N PHE A 151 10.15 8.88 4.50
CA PHE A 151 11.20 7.99 4.98
C PHE A 151 12.54 8.26 4.28
N ILE A 152 12.55 8.27 2.94
CA ILE A 152 13.77 8.50 2.14
C ILE A 152 14.39 9.85 2.47
N ASP A 153 13.58 10.91 2.46
CA ASP A 153 13.98 12.27 2.79
C ASP A 153 14.56 12.36 4.21
N SER A 154 13.98 11.63 5.17
CA SER A 154 14.49 11.59 6.54
C SER A 154 15.83 10.85 6.69
N VAL A 155 16.10 9.86 5.84
CA VAL A 155 17.35 9.07 5.89
C VAL A 155 18.49 9.74 5.11
N ALA A 156 18.18 10.60 4.13
CA ALA A 156 19.14 11.16 3.18
C ALA A 156 20.17 12.18 3.74
N GLY A 157 20.05 12.64 4.99
CA GLY A 157 20.78 13.82 5.49
C GLY A 157 22.30 13.90 5.25
N GLN A 158 23.06 12.78 5.30
CA GLN A 158 24.53 12.75 5.13
C GLN A 158 25.04 11.96 3.90
N ASN A 159 24.19 11.13 3.32
CA ASN A 159 24.41 10.29 2.14
C ASN A 159 23.06 10.16 1.45
N GLU A 160 23.02 10.04 0.13
CA GLU A 160 21.76 9.89 -0.60
C GLU A 160 21.49 8.43 -1.02
N GLY A 161 20.21 8.11 -1.19
CA GLY A 161 19.73 6.83 -1.68
C GLY A 161 20.18 5.61 -0.92
N TRP A 162 20.52 4.54 -1.64
CA TRP A 162 20.89 3.25 -1.06
C TRP A 162 22.12 3.30 -0.12
N ALA A 163 23.04 4.24 -0.34
CA ALA A 163 24.22 4.41 0.52
C ALA A 163 23.86 4.96 1.91
N ALA A 164 22.78 5.77 1.99
CA ALA A 164 22.24 6.27 3.24
C ALA A 164 21.71 5.13 4.11
N LEU A 165 21.03 4.17 3.49
CA LEU A 165 20.53 2.97 4.16
C LEU A 165 21.68 2.06 4.62
N ALA A 166 22.64 1.78 3.75
CA ALA A 166 23.79 0.92 4.08
C ALA A 166 24.56 1.38 5.34
N ASN A 167 24.62 2.70 5.56
CA ASN A 167 25.39 3.32 6.64
C ASN A 167 24.49 3.89 7.75
N PHE A 168 23.21 3.52 7.79
CA PHE A 168 22.27 4.10 8.75
C PHE A 168 22.65 3.81 10.21
N ASP A 169 22.93 4.87 10.96
CA ASP A 169 23.07 4.78 12.41
C ASP A 169 21.78 5.18 13.14
N LYS A 170 21.37 6.44 12.96
CA LYS A 170 20.22 7.07 13.59
C LYS A 170 19.76 8.26 12.78
N PHE A 171 18.51 8.68 12.98
CA PHE A 171 18.03 9.97 12.48
C PHE A 171 18.71 11.12 13.20
N ASP A 172 19.01 12.18 12.45
CA ASP A 172 19.44 13.44 13.01
C ASP A 172 18.24 14.16 13.64
N ARG A 173 18.34 14.49 14.93
CA ARG A 173 17.25 15.14 15.67
C ARG A 173 17.16 16.63 15.39
N GLU A 174 18.25 17.23 14.89
CA GLU A 174 18.31 18.65 14.55
C GLU A 174 17.85 18.90 13.11
N ALA A 175 17.81 17.86 12.27
CA ALA A 175 17.29 17.96 10.92
C ALA A 175 15.80 18.36 10.90
N PRO A 176 15.38 19.19 9.92
CA PRO A 176 13.99 19.55 9.76
C PRO A 176 13.15 18.31 9.44
N VAL A 177 11.90 18.31 9.93
CA VAL A 177 10.93 17.24 9.60
C VAL A 177 10.61 17.30 8.11
N SER A 178 10.71 16.16 7.43
CA SER A 178 10.40 16.01 6.01
C SER A 178 9.05 16.60 5.64
N GLY A 179 9.00 17.41 4.57
CA GLY A 179 7.76 18.02 4.09
C GLY A 179 6.71 16.99 3.66
N PHE A 180 7.12 15.84 3.13
CA PHE A 180 6.21 14.72 2.80
C PHE A 180 5.60 14.10 4.06
N LEU A 181 6.40 13.93 5.12
CA LEU A 181 5.88 13.45 6.40
C LEU A 181 4.92 14.47 7.03
N ARG A 182 5.20 15.77 6.93
CA ARG A 182 4.24 16.81 7.38
C ARG A 182 2.93 16.74 6.61
N GLN A 183 2.99 16.47 5.31
CA GLN A 183 1.80 16.29 4.47
C GLN A 183 1.01 15.04 4.86
N ALA A 184 1.67 13.92 5.12
CA ALA A 184 1.02 12.71 5.64
C ALA A 184 0.31 12.98 6.97
N ILE A 185 0.98 13.68 7.90
CA ILE A 185 0.40 14.07 9.19
C ILE A 185 -0.80 14.99 9.00
N LEU A 186 -0.67 16.02 8.16
CA LEU A 186 -1.75 16.97 7.90
C LEU A 186 -2.98 16.26 7.37
N ARG A 187 -2.83 15.44 6.32
CA ARG A 187 -3.92 14.68 5.71
C ARG A 187 -4.58 13.75 6.70
N TYR A 188 -3.82 13.11 7.57
CA TYR A 188 -4.38 12.28 8.64
C TYR A 188 -5.19 13.09 9.66
N LEU A 189 -4.71 14.29 10.03
CA LEU A 189 -5.40 15.13 11.00
C LEU A 189 -6.72 15.70 10.45
N THR A 190 -6.77 16.02 9.16
CA THR A 190 -7.92 16.66 8.50
C THR A 190 -9.02 15.71 8.01
N ASN A 191 -8.80 14.38 8.01
CA ASN A 191 -9.76 13.27 7.80
C ASN A 191 -10.57 13.23 6.48
N ASP A 192 -11.07 14.36 5.97
CA ASP A 192 -12.01 14.45 4.83
C ASP A 192 -11.33 14.91 3.52
N THR A 193 -10.03 15.20 3.57
CA THR A 193 -9.27 15.95 2.55
C THR A 193 -8.93 15.22 1.26
N PHE A 194 -9.40 13.99 1.09
CA PHE A 194 -9.24 13.30 -0.17
C PHE A 194 -10.45 13.47 -1.09
N HIS A 195 -11.62 13.94 -0.62
CA HIS A 195 -12.81 14.04 -1.48
C HIS A 195 -12.71 15.20 -2.50
N PRO A 196 -12.67 14.95 -3.82
CA PRO A 196 -12.51 16.00 -4.83
C PRO A 196 -13.71 16.94 -4.93
N SER A 197 -14.90 16.46 -4.52
CA SER A 197 -16.11 17.29 -4.43
C SER A 197 -16.37 17.86 -3.03
N PHE A 198 -15.37 17.87 -2.14
CA PHE A 198 -15.51 18.59 -0.87
C PHE A 198 -15.85 20.06 -1.18
N PRO A 199 -17.04 20.55 -0.79
CA PRO A 199 -17.49 21.86 -1.20
C PRO A 199 -16.66 22.95 -0.51
N GLY A 200 -16.02 23.80 -1.32
CA GLY A 200 -15.25 24.93 -0.85
C GLY A 200 -13.75 24.72 -0.95
N GLU A 201 -13.02 25.31 -0.01
CA GLU A 201 -11.56 25.28 -0.01
C GLU A 201 -11.03 24.05 0.74
N SER A 202 -10.05 23.37 0.16
CA SER A 202 -9.39 22.20 0.76
C SER A 202 -8.91 22.52 2.19
N PRO A 203 -9.32 21.75 3.22
CA PRO A 203 -8.82 21.92 4.58
C PRO A 203 -7.29 21.84 4.68
N VAL A 204 -6.66 20.99 3.88
CA VAL A 204 -5.18 20.90 3.77
C VAL A 204 -4.61 22.25 3.32
N ASP A 205 -5.12 22.85 2.25
CA ASP A 205 -4.60 24.12 1.73
C ASP A 205 -4.86 25.29 2.68
N LEU A 206 -6.02 25.28 3.34
CA LEU A 206 -6.36 26.25 4.36
C LEU A 206 -5.33 26.23 5.50
N VAL A 207 -5.01 25.04 6.01
CA VAL A 207 -4.06 24.86 7.11
C VAL A 207 -2.65 25.24 6.65
N LYS A 208 -2.20 24.77 5.48
CA LYS A 208 -0.87 25.10 4.93
C LYS A 208 -0.60 26.59 4.83
N ARG A 209 -1.60 27.40 4.47
CA ARG A 209 -1.41 28.86 4.36
C ARG A 209 -1.43 29.59 5.70
N LYS A 210 -2.08 29.03 6.71
CA LYS A 210 -2.29 29.67 8.01
C LYS A 210 -1.30 29.19 9.09
N SER A 211 -0.77 27.98 8.91
CA SER A 211 0.13 27.33 9.85
C SER A 211 1.58 27.59 9.47
N THR A 212 2.41 27.89 10.48
CA THR A 212 3.86 28.01 10.26
C THR A 212 4.49 26.62 10.11
N TRP A 213 4.04 25.64 10.90
CA TRP A 213 4.58 24.28 10.84
C TRP A 213 4.11 23.52 9.59
N PHE A 214 2.82 23.55 9.26
CA PHE A 214 2.29 22.85 8.08
C PHE A 214 2.54 23.59 6.76
N GLY A 215 2.97 24.85 6.78
CA GLY A 215 3.30 25.60 5.56
C GLY A 215 4.42 24.97 4.73
N GLU A 216 5.24 24.11 5.33
CA GLU A 216 6.32 23.35 4.65
C GLU A 216 5.87 21.96 4.17
N ALA A 217 4.58 21.61 4.32
CA ALA A 217 4.05 20.32 3.86
C ALA A 217 3.95 20.27 2.33
N ILE A 218 4.46 19.19 1.72
CA ILE A 218 4.52 19.03 0.25
C ILE A 218 3.95 17.67 -0.18
N GLU A 219 3.27 17.66 -1.32
CA GLU A 219 2.72 16.46 -1.96
C GLU A 219 3.61 16.02 -3.14
N THR A 220 4.18 16.99 -3.84
CA THR A 220 5.06 16.82 -4.99
C THR A 220 6.42 17.43 -4.70
N GLY A 221 7.48 16.77 -5.15
CA GLY A 221 8.84 17.26 -5.02
C GLY A 221 9.82 16.20 -5.52
N ASN A 222 11.09 16.60 -5.68
CA ASN A 222 12.13 15.66 -6.07
C ASN A 222 12.52 14.82 -4.84
N VAL A 223 12.45 13.51 -4.99
CA VAL A 223 13.00 12.51 -4.07
C VAL A 223 13.93 11.61 -4.88
N ASP A 224 14.80 10.85 -4.22
CA ASP A 224 15.64 9.87 -4.90
C ASP A 224 14.79 8.74 -5.52
N GLU A 225 14.48 8.88 -6.81
CA GLU A 225 13.66 7.93 -7.59
C GLU A 225 14.32 6.54 -7.65
N GLU A 226 15.65 6.46 -7.62
CA GLU A 226 16.38 5.18 -7.63
C GLU A 226 16.12 4.34 -6.37
N THR A 227 15.71 4.99 -5.27
CA THR A 227 15.30 4.32 -4.02
C THR A 227 13.78 4.25 -3.89
N GLU A 228 13.04 5.31 -4.26
CA GLU A 228 11.59 5.37 -4.14
C GLU A 228 10.90 4.30 -4.98
N ILE A 229 11.21 4.24 -6.28
CA ILE A 229 10.52 3.37 -7.23
C ILE A 229 10.64 1.90 -6.80
N PRO A 230 11.83 1.39 -6.42
CA PRO A 230 11.95 0.01 -5.97
C PRO A 230 11.20 -0.29 -4.66
N LEU A 231 11.24 0.62 -3.68
CA LEU A 231 10.55 0.42 -2.40
C LEU A 231 9.03 0.39 -2.59
N SER A 232 8.48 1.36 -3.32
CA SER A 232 7.03 1.47 -3.56
C SER A 232 6.50 0.29 -4.38
N ASN A 233 7.22 -0.14 -5.43
CA ASN A 233 6.81 -1.29 -6.24
C ASN A 233 6.89 -2.61 -5.47
N ALA A 234 7.98 -2.86 -4.74
CA ALA A 234 8.12 -4.10 -3.96
C ALA A 234 7.05 -4.21 -2.88
N LEU A 235 6.69 -3.09 -2.25
CA LEU A 235 5.59 -3.03 -1.29
C LEU A 235 4.25 -3.33 -1.96
N LEU A 236 3.89 -2.60 -3.02
CA LEU A 236 2.60 -2.76 -3.70
C LEU A 236 2.42 -4.19 -4.20
N ASP A 237 3.43 -4.75 -4.83
CA ASP A 237 3.41 -6.11 -5.35
C ASP A 237 3.24 -7.15 -4.25
N PHE A 238 3.91 -6.97 -3.11
CA PHE A 238 3.76 -7.88 -1.98
C PHE A 238 2.39 -7.73 -1.32
N ALA A 239 1.86 -6.51 -1.19
CA ALA A 239 0.52 -6.27 -0.67
C ALA A 239 -0.55 -6.96 -1.52
N LEU A 240 -0.44 -6.87 -2.85
CA LEU A 240 -1.32 -7.61 -3.77
C LEU A 240 -1.15 -9.13 -3.64
N ALA A 241 0.09 -9.61 -3.50
CA ALA A 241 0.36 -11.02 -3.32
C ALA A 241 -0.23 -11.56 -2.00
N HIS A 242 -0.14 -10.78 -0.91
CA HIS A 242 -0.75 -11.07 0.38
C HIS A 242 -2.27 -11.24 0.26
N GLU A 243 -2.96 -10.29 -0.39
CA GLU A 243 -4.41 -10.39 -0.61
C GLU A 243 -4.79 -11.56 -1.53
N LEU A 244 -3.98 -11.86 -2.55
CA LEU A 244 -4.13 -13.10 -3.33
C LEU A 244 -3.97 -14.35 -2.45
N GLY A 245 -3.08 -14.29 -1.45
CA GLY A 245 -2.95 -15.32 -0.42
C GLY A 245 -4.24 -15.57 0.33
N HIS A 246 -4.93 -14.52 0.77
CA HIS A 246 -6.27 -14.63 1.38
C HIS A 246 -7.27 -15.33 0.46
N VAL A 247 -7.29 -14.96 -0.82
CA VAL A 247 -8.18 -15.58 -1.82
C VAL A 247 -7.88 -17.07 -1.99
N LEU A 248 -6.60 -17.45 -2.13
CA LEU A 248 -6.20 -18.84 -2.38
C LEU A 248 -6.41 -19.76 -1.17
N HIS A 249 -6.38 -19.21 0.04
CA HIS A 249 -6.75 -19.93 1.25
C HIS A 249 -8.26 -19.96 1.52
N GLY A 250 -9.06 -19.27 0.70
CA GLY A 250 -10.52 -19.18 0.91
C GLY A 250 -10.89 -18.44 2.20
N HIS A 251 -10.07 -17.47 2.61
CA HIS A 251 -10.37 -16.65 3.78
C HIS A 251 -11.60 -15.78 3.49
N GLU A 252 -12.70 -16.03 4.22
CA GLU A 252 -13.90 -15.18 4.16
C GLU A 252 -14.00 -14.28 5.40
N GLY A 253 -14.24 -12.99 5.14
CA GLY A 253 -14.59 -11.97 6.14
C GLY A 253 -13.50 -11.63 7.16
N VAL A 254 -13.70 -10.52 7.87
CA VAL A 254 -12.91 -10.17 9.06
C VAL A 254 -13.26 -11.18 10.15
N ALA A 255 -12.29 -12.03 10.54
CA ALA A 255 -12.49 -12.94 11.66
C ALA A 255 -12.75 -12.13 12.94
N ALA A 256 -13.84 -12.44 13.66
CA ALA A 256 -14.20 -11.75 14.89
C ALA A 256 -13.29 -12.12 16.07
N GLU A 257 -12.56 -13.23 15.98
CA GLU A 257 -11.63 -13.71 17.00
C GLU A 257 -10.18 -13.31 16.63
N PRO A 258 -9.45 -12.58 17.51
CA PRO A 258 -8.11 -12.08 17.22
C PRO A 258 -7.09 -13.16 16.83
N ASP A 259 -7.09 -14.31 17.52
CA ASP A 259 -6.17 -15.41 17.24
C ASP A 259 -6.41 -16.00 15.83
N LEU A 260 -7.68 -16.18 15.47
CA LEU A 260 -8.07 -16.68 14.14
C LEU A 260 -7.78 -15.66 13.04
N ARG A 261 -7.85 -14.35 13.35
CA ARG A 261 -7.43 -13.29 12.43
C ARG A 261 -5.93 -13.35 12.17
N LEU A 262 -5.13 -13.46 13.23
CA LEU A 262 -3.67 -13.51 13.13
C LEU A 262 -3.19 -14.77 12.38
N GLU A 263 -3.86 -15.91 12.55
CA GLU A 263 -3.59 -17.13 11.78
C GLU A 263 -3.88 -16.94 10.28
N LYS A 264 -5.05 -16.39 9.92
CA LYS A 264 -5.39 -16.11 8.51
C LYS A 264 -4.38 -15.19 7.82
N GLU A 265 -3.87 -14.20 8.53
CA GLU A 265 -2.90 -13.24 7.98
C GLU A 265 -1.53 -13.90 7.76
N GLN A 266 -1.13 -14.83 8.64
CA GLN A 266 0.08 -15.64 8.44
C GLN A 266 -0.02 -16.55 7.22
N ASP A 267 -1.15 -17.23 7.07
CA ASP A 267 -1.40 -18.10 5.94
C ASP A 267 -1.38 -17.29 4.64
N ALA A 268 -2.00 -16.10 4.64
CA ALA A 268 -1.95 -15.17 3.53
C ALA A 268 -0.53 -14.66 3.23
N ASP A 269 0.28 -14.32 4.23
CA ASP A 269 1.69 -13.94 4.06
C ASP A 269 2.53 -15.06 3.45
N VAL A 270 2.36 -16.30 3.91
CA VAL A 270 3.12 -17.46 3.40
C VAL A 270 2.75 -17.76 1.95
N MET A 271 1.46 -17.78 1.63
CA MET A 271 0.99 -17.98 0.25
C MET A 271 1.34 -16.80 -0.65
N GLY A 272 1.18 -15.58 -0.15
CA GLY A 272 1.55 -14.35 -0.83
C GLY A 272 3.03 -14.30 -1.15
N PHE A 273 3.90 -14.69 -0.20
CA PHE A 273 5.33 -14.82 -0.47
C PHE A 273 5.63 -15.89 -1.53
N ALA A 274 4.93 -17.03 -1.50
CA ALA A 274 5.08 -18.06 -2.52
C ALA A 274 4.70 -17.55 -3.92
N LEU A 275 3.60 -16.79 -4.04
CA LEU A 275 3.18 -16.11 -5.26
C LEU A 275 4.22 -15.10 -5.73
N TYR A 276 4.61 -14.19 -4.83
CA TYR A 276 5.54 -13.10 -5.08
C TYR A 276 6.90 -13.62 -5.55
N SER A 277 7.50 -14.56 -4.82
CA SER A 277 8.81 -15.13 -5.15
C SER A 277 8.81 -15.99 -6.42
N THR A 278 7.74 -16.73 -6.69
CA THR A 278 7.63 -17.56 -7.91
C THR A 278 7.50 -16.70 -9.16
N SER A 279 6.89 -15.52 -9.01
CA SER A 279 6.74 -14.56 -10.08
C SER A 279 7.87 -13.52 -10.11
N TRP A 280 9.04 -13.79 -9.51
CA TRP A 280 10.11 -12.78 -9.44
C TRP A 280 10.64 -12.35 -10.81
N GLY A 281 10.76 -13.27 -11.77
CA GLY A 281 11.48 -13.04 -13.04
C GLY A 281 10.98 -11.86 -13.87
N TRP A 282 9.73 -11.41 -13.70
CA TRP A 282 9.19 -10.24 -14.41
C TRP A 282 9.44 -8.91 -13.69
N ARG A 283 9.73 -8.94 -12.38
CA ARG A 283 9.94 -7.73 -11.56
C ARG A 283 11.38 -7.23 -11.58
N ASP A 284 12.30 -8.06 -12.07
CA ASP A 284 13.73 -7.79 -11.95
C ASP A 284 14.09 -6.48 -12.63
N GLU A 285 13.52 -6.21 -13.82
CA GLU A 285 13.74 -4.97 -14.57
C GLU A 285 13.25 -3.71 -13.82
N VAL A 286 12.15 -3.80 -13.08
CA VAL A 286 11.60 -2.67 -12.29
C VAL A 286 12.48 -2.37 -11.08
N LEU A 287 13.17 -3.38 -10.57
CA LEU A 287 14.02 -3.28 -9.38
C LEU A 287 15.52 -3.26 -9.73
N ASP A 288 15.87 -3.15 -11.01
CA ASP A 288 17.25 -3.04 -11.47
C ASP A 288 18.04 -1.90 -10.84
N PRO A 289 17.46 -0.71 -10.56
CA PRO A 289 18.14 0.35 -9.83
C PRO A 289 18.55 -0.03 -8.40
N CYS A 290 17.94 -1.08 -7.82
CA CYS A 290 18.27 -1.54 -6.48
C CYS A 290 19.60 -2.31 -6.47
N PRO A 291 20.66 -1.85 -5.79
CA PRO A 291 22.00 -2.47 -5.81
C PRO A 291 22.09 -3.75 -4.96
N MET A 292 20.96 -4.30 -4.51
CA MET A 292 20.88 -5.55 -3.78
C MET A 292 20.87 -6.75 -4.75
N GLY A 293 21.47 -7.88 -4.36
CA GLY A 293 21.31 -9.14 -5.08
C GLY A 293 19.85 -9.63 -5.11
N GLN A 294 19.53 -10.50 -6.07
CA GLN A 294 18.17 -10.98 -6.35
C GLN A 294 17.41 -11.43 -5.09
N ALA A 295 18.05 -12.21 -4.22
CA ALA A 295 17.39 -12.73 -3.04
C ALA A 295 16.94 -11.63 -2.06
N LEU A 296 17.77 -10.60 -1.89
CA LEU A 296 17.45 -9.47 -1.01
C LEU A 296 16.41 -8.53 -1.62
N ARG A 297 16.42 -8.36 -2.95
CA ARG A 297 15.32 -7.70 -3.67
C ARG A 297 13.99 -8.46 -3.47
N ILE A 298 13.99 -9.79 -3.50
CA ILE A 298 12.79 -10.60 -3.19
C ILE A 298 12.33 -10.37 -1.75
N LEU A 299 13.25 -10.38 -0.78
CA LEU A 299 12.91 -10.17 0.63
C LEU A 299 12.48 -8.73 0.94
N MET A 300 12.76 -7.77 0.06
CA MET A 300 12.38 -6.37 0.24
C MET A 300 10.87 -6.18 0.28
N GLY A 301 10.10 -6.89 -0.55
CA GLY A 301 8.64 -6.80 -0.59
C GLY A 301 7.97 -7.01 0.78
N PRO A 302 8.11 -8.19 1.41
CA PRO A 302 7.53 -8.43 2.73
C PRO A 302 8.07 -7.50 3.82
N LEU A 303 9.35 -7.12 3.75
CA LEU A 303 9.94 -6.19 4.72
C LEU A 303 9.28 -4.80 4.61
N VAL A 304 9.21 -4.23 3.41
CA VAL A 304 8.71 -2.86 3.21
C VAL A 304 7.20 -2.79 3.44
N PHE A 305 6.43 -3.83 3.05
CA PHE A 305 5.02 -3.93 3.40
C PHE A 305 4.77 -3.89 4.91
N HIS A 306 5.52 -4.68 5.67
CA HIS A 306 5.45 -4.65 7.13
C HIS A 306 5.84 -3.29 7.73
N LEU A 307 6.92 -2.68 7.22
CA LEU A 307 7.36 -1.36 7.65
C LEU A 307 6.29 -0.31 7.39
N PHE A 308 5.65 -0.33 6.22
CA PHE A 308 4.56 0.59 5.88
C PHE A 308 3.36 0.45 6.81
N VAL A 309 2.89 -0.79 7.07
CA VAL A 309 1.81 -1.03 8.04
C VAL A 309 2.17 -0.43 9.40
N LYS A 310 3.42 -0.64 9.85
CA LYS A 310 3.91 -0.02 11.10
C LYS A 310 3.95 1.50 11.06
N TRP A 311 4.41 2.10 9.96
CA TRP A 311 4.47 3.57 9.82
C TRP A 311 3.08 4.18 9.83
N HIS A 312 2.13 3.58 9.11
CA HIS A 312 0.74 4.02 9.09
C HIS A 312 0.09 3.90 10.48
N LEU A 313 0.30 2.78 11.18
CA LEU A 313 -0.17 2.60 12.56
C LEU A 313 0.46 3.60 13.54
N ALA A 314 1.76 3.85 13.42
CA ALA A 314 2.46 4.85 14.23
C ALA A 314 1.89 6.26 14.00
N LEU A 315 1.60 6.61 12.74
CA LEU A 315 0.96 7.88 12.40
C LEU A 315 -0.42 8.02 13.04
N ARG A 316 -1.24 6.97 12.91
CA ARG A 316 -2.58 6.87 13.50
C ARG A 316 -2.55 7.05 15.02
N GLN A 317 -1.68 6.33 15.70
CA GLN A 317 -1.51 6.42 17.15
C GLN A 317 -1.00 7.80 17.56
N ALA A 318 0.04 8.31 16.91
CA ALA A 318 0.63 9.62 17.21
C ALA A 318 -0.41 10.74 17.07
N ALA A 319 -1.16 10.74 15.98
CA ALA A 319 -2.24 11.71 15.75
C ALA A 319 -3.38 11.56 16.78
N ALA A 320 -3.77 10.34 17.15
CA ALA A 320 -4.77 10.11 18.19
C ALA A 320 -4.32 10.65 19.56
N PHE A 321 -3.06 10.43 19.95
CA PHE A 321 -2.49 10.99 21.17
C PHE A 321 -2.44 12.53 21.14
N ALA A 322 -2.10 13.11 19.99
CA ALA A 322 -2.10 14.55 19.79
C ALA A 322 -3.51 15.14 19.97
N LYS A 323 -4.53 14.53 19.34
CA LYS A 323 -5.94 14.91 19.52
C LYS A 323 -6.41 14.78 20.98
N LEU A 324 -5.98 13.73 21.70
CA LEU A 324 -6.28 13.57 23.14
C LEU A 324 -5.64 14.65 24.02
N LYS A 325 -4.41 15.07 23.70
CA LYS A 325 -3.71 16.15 24.43
C LYS A 325 -4.56 17.43 24.41
N LEU A 326 -5.22 17.71 23.29
CA LEU A 326 -6.13 18.85 23.11
C LEU A 326 -7.55 18.61 23.65
N LYS A 327 -7.80 17.47 24.32
CA LYS A 327 -9.11 17.07 24.85
C LYS A 327 -10.20 17.00 23.79
N ASP A 328 -9.86 16.66 22.55
CA ASP A 328 -10.88 16.43 21.53
C ASP A 328 -11.72 15.20 21.91
N HIS A 329 -13.04 15.39 22.01
CA HIS A 329 -13.98 14.35 22.43
C HIS A 329 -14.32 13.35 21.32
N ASN A 330 -13.91 13.61 20.07
CA ASN A 330 -14.12 12.73 18.93
C ASN A 330 -13.00 11.69 18.75
N VAL A 331 -12.05 11.59 19.69
CA VAL A 331 -11.02 10.56 19.61
C VAL A 331 -11.60 9.19 19.94
N ASN A 332 -11.59 8.28 18.98
CA ASN A 332 -11.88 6.89 19.24
C ASN A 332 -10.72 6.25 20.04
N VAL A 333 -10.92 6.07 21.36
CA VAL A 333 -9.91 5.50 22.26
C VAL A 333 -9.60 4.03 21.95
N SER A 334 -10.44 3.32 21.19
CA SER A 334 -10.15 1.94 20.78
C SER A 334 -8.93 1.86 19.85
N VAL A 335 -8.71 2.89 19.02
CA VAL A 335 -7.54 3.06 18.13
C VAL A 335 -6.21 3.04 18.89
N ILE A 336 -6.23 3.45 20.16
CA ILE A 336 -5.05 3.50 21.02
C ILE A 336 -4.80 2.14 21.71
N LYS A 337 -5.84 1.31 21.86
CA LYS A 337 -5.79 0.06 22.65
C LYS A 337 -5.76 -1.22 21.82
N GLU A 338 -6.32 -1.23 20.61
CA GLU A 338 -6.40 -2.44 19.77
C GLU A 338 -5.08 -2.83 19.09
N ASP A 339 -4.11 -1.92 18.93
CA ASP A 339 -2.99 -2.13 17.98
C ASP A 339 -1.63 -2.54 18.57
N VAL A 340 -1.35 -2.35 19.87
CA VAL A 340 0.03 -2.50 20.37
C VAL A 340 0.45 -3.98 20.52
N GLY A 341 -0.46 -4.83 20.99
CA GLY A 341 -0.20 -6.27 21.17
C GLY A 341 -0.10 -7.03 19.85
N ASP A 342 -1.08 -6.81 18.97
CA ASP A 342 -1.16 -7.46 17.66
C ASP A 342 -0.03 -6.98 16.72
N SER A 343 0.35 -5.69 16.78
CA SER A 343 1.48 -5.17 15.99
C SER A 343 2.83 -5.73 16.44
N ALA A 344 3.04 -5.91 17.75
CA ALA A 344 4.26 -6.53 18.27
C ALA A 344 4.34 -8.02 17.87
N ALA A 345 3.24 -8.76 18.00
CA ALA A 345 3.16 -10.16 17.58
C ALA A 345 3.41 -10.31 16.07
N ARG A 346 2.73 -9.51 15.23
CA ARG A 346 2.96 -9.46 13.77
C ARG A 346 4.43 -9.13 13.46
N SER A 347 5.03 -8.17 14.15
CA SER A 347 6.44 -7.82 13.95
C SER A 347 7.41 -8.95 14.24
N ASP A 348 7.26 -9.62 15.38
CA ASP A 348 8.13 -10.74 15.73
C ASP A 348 7.95 -11.91 14.74
N MET A 349 6.74 -12.07 14.21
CA MET A 349 6.40 -13.10 13.24
C MET A 349 6.95 -12.79 11.85
N THR A 350 6.78 -11.58 11.31
CA THR A 350 7.35 -11.18 10.02
C THR A 350 8.86 -11.37 10.02
N MET A 351 9.55 -10.99 11.10
CA MET A 351 11.00 -11.19 11.21
C MET A 351 11.40 -12.68 11.25
N LYS A 352 10.59 -13.54 11.88
CA LYS A 352 10.79 -15.01 11.83
C LYS A 352 10.51 -15.57 10.43
N GLN A 353 9.45 -15.09 9.78
CA GLN A 353 9.06 -15.49 8.43
C GLN A 353 10.11 -15.07 7.40
N LEU A 354 10.76 -13.92 7.54
CA LEU A 354 11.86 -13.51 6.65
C LEU A 354 13.01 -14.54 6.63
N GLY A 355 13.35 -15.16 7.77
CA GLY A 355 14.35 -16.23 7.80
C GLY A 355 13.88 -17.51 7.09
N PHE A 356 12.59 -17.82 7.15
CA PHE A 356 11.99 -18.92 6.39
C PHE A 356 11.97 -18.62 4.89
N TYR A 357 11.57 -17.41 4.51
CA TYR A 357 11.57 -16.91 3.13
C TYR A 357 12.96 -16.93 2.52
N GLU A 358 13.97 -16.49 3.27
CA GLU A 358 15.37 -16.58 2.89
C GLU A 358 15.79 -18.03 2.56
N ALA A 359 15.44 -18.99 3.42
CA ALA A 359 15.76 -20.38 3.18
C ALA A 359 15.08 -20.92 1.91
N GLN A 360 13.83 -20.53 1.65
CA GLN A 360 13.12 -20.93 0.43
C GLN A 360 13.77 -20.40 -0.85
N ILE A 361 14.12 -19.12 -0.90
CA ILE A 361 14.69 -18.50 -2.10
C ILE A 361 16.14 -18.96 -2.35
N ARG A 362 16.91 -19.20 -1.28
CA ARG A 362 18.23 -19.86 -1.39
C ARG A 362 18.11 -21.25 -1.99
N GLY A 363 17.10 -22.02 -1.59
CA GLY A 363 16.81 -23.34 -2.16
C GLY A 363 16.48 -23.31 -3.65
N ARG A 364 16.04 -22.16 -4.19
CA ARG A 364 15.76 -21.93 -5.62
C ARG A 364 16.95 -21.34 -6.39
N GLY A 365 18.09 -21.11 -5.72
CA GLY A 365 19.32 -20.61 -6.35
C GLY A 365 19.43 -19.09 -6.45
N ALA A 366 18.59 -18.31 -5.75
CA ALA A 366 18.69 -16.85 -5.76
C ALA A 366 20.00 -16.35 -5.13
N GLU A 367 20.66 -15.40 -5.79
CA GLU A 367 21.98 -14.89 -5.37
C GLU A 367 21.90 -13.85 -4.24
N PHE A 368 22.92 -13.87 -3.37
CA PHE A 368 23.14 -12.89 -2.30
C PHE A 368 24.43 -12.11 -2.56
N SER A 369 24.40 -10.81 -2.26
CA SER A 369 25.57 -9.93 -2.34
C SER A 369 25.88 -9.36 -0.96
N GLU A 370 27.14 -9.36 -0.53
CA GLU A 370 27.56 -8.77 0.76
C GLU A 370 27.19 -7.28 0.87
N THR A 371 27.36 -6.51 -0.21
CA THR A 371 26.97 -5.10 -0.28
C THR A 371 25.46 -4.90 -0.08
N GLY A 372 24.65 -5.78 -0.66
CA GLY A 372 23.19 -5.76 -0.47
C GLY A 372 22.76 -6.07 0.96
N GLU A 373 23.48 -6.92 1.70
CA GLU A 373 23.11 -7.25 3.08
C GLU A 373 23.17 -6.02 4.01
N ALA A 374 24.18 -5.17 3.83
CA ALA A 374 24.30 -3.93 4.59
C ALA A 374 23.10 -3.00 4.34
N ILE A 375 22.69 -2.86 3.08
CA ILE A 375 21.51 -2.08 2.68
C ILE A 375 20.23 -2.66 3.28
N PHE A 376 20.02 -3.96 3.16
CA PHE A 376 18.82 -4.63 3.67
C PHE A 376 18.69 -4.50 5.20
N ARG A 377 19.79 -4.71 5.93
CA ARG A 377 19.84 -4.50 7.39
C ARG A 377 19.61 -3.03 7.75
N GLY A 378 20.21 -2.13 6.98
CA GLY A 378 20.02 -0.69 7.07
C GLY A 378 18.56 -0.29 6.91
N LEU A 379 17.88 -0.80 5.89
CA LEU A 379 16.46 -0.61 5.63
C LEU A 379 15.59 -1.07 6.80
N ALA A 380 15.82 -2.28 7.32
CA ALA A 380 15.08 -2.79 8.47
C ALA A 380 15.28 -1.92 9.73
N LYS A 381 16.53 -1.48 9.98
CA LYS A 381 16.89 -0.63 11.13
C LYS A 381 16.30 0.78 10.99
N ALA A 382 16.50 1.42 9.85
CA ALA A 382 16.01 2.76 9.54
C ALA A 382 14.48 2.80 9.54
N GLY A 383 13.84 1.84 8.87
CA GLY A 383 12.39 1.76 8.83
C GLY A 383 11.78 1.55 10.22
N SER A 384 12.39 0.71 11.05
CA SER A 384 11.95 0.57 12.45
C SER A 384 12.11 1.88 13.22
N ALA A 385 13.23 2.58 13.07
CA ALA A 385 13.46 3.87 13.71
C ALA A 385 12.51 4.98 13.22
N PHE A 386 12.02 4.89 11.97
CA PHE A 386 11.14 5.90 11.39
C PHE A 386 9.78 5.96 12.10
N THR A 387 9.33 4.86 12.72
CA THR A 387 8.15 4.89 13.60
C THR A 387 8.30 5.91 14.74
N MET A 388 9.47 5.94 15.39
CA MET A 388 9.76 6.90 16.45
C MET A 388 9.88 8.33 15.91
N GLU A 389 10.36 8.47 14.68
CA GLU A 389 10.46 9.75 13.99
C GLU A 389 9.07 10.34 13.69
N ILE A 390 8.09 9.50 13.32
CA ILE A 390 6.69 9.90 13.16
C ILE A 390 6.14 10.44 14.48
N PHE A 391 6.30 9.70 15.58
CA PHE A 391 5.85 10.16 16.91
C PHE A 391 6.51 11.48 17.32
N ARG A 392 7.83 11.61 17.11
CA ARG A 392 8.58 12.83 17.40
C ARG A 392 8.06 14.00 16.58
N SER A 393 7.84 13.80 15.29
CA SER A 393 7.35 14.81 14.36
C SER A 393 5.98 15.32 14.78
N VAL A 394 5.05 14.41 15.11
CA VAL A 394 3.72 14.79 15.60
C VAL A 394 3.79 15.53 16.94
N GLN A 395 4.65 15.10 17.87
CA GLN A 395 4.85 15.77 19.15
C GLN A 395 5.50 17.16 19.03
N SER A 396 6.17 17.44 17.92
CA SER A 396 6.82 18.73 17.66
C SER A 396 5.87 19.80 17.12
N ILE A 397 4.64 19.42 16.75
CA ILE A 397 3.65 20.35 16.20
C ILE A 397 3.22 21.33 17.30
N PRO A 398 3.29 22.65 17.06
CA PRO A 398 2.73 23.65 17.98
C PRO A 398 1.25 23.39 18.23
N ASP A 399 0.79 23.57 19.48
CA ASP A 399 -0.62 23.30 19.85
C ASP A 399 -1.61 24.10 18.98
N GLU A 400 -1.27 25.34 18.62
CA GLU A 400 -2.08 26.21 17.73
C GLU A 400 -2.20 25.68 16.29
N ASP A 401 -1.14 25.09 15.74
CA ASP A 401 -1.14 24.50 14.40
C ASP A 401 -1.93 23.19 14.39
N LEU A 402 -1.82 22.41 15.48
CA LEU A 402 -2.56 21.18 15.67
C LEU A 402 -4.07 21.45 15.84
N GLU A 403 -4.44 22.44 16.64
CA GLU A 403 -5.83 22.90 16.80
C GLU A 403 -6.42 23.34 15.45
N LEU A 404 -5.69 24.14 14.68
CA LEU A 404 -6.09 24.59 13.36
C LEU A 404 -6.33 23.42 12.39
N ALA A 405 -5.44 22.42 12.36
CA ALA A 405 -5.57 21.25 11.50
C ALA A 405 -6.81 20.40 11.87
N ILE A 406 -7.03 20.18 13.17
CA ILE A 406 -8.18 19.42 13.66
C ILE A 406 -9.49 20.17 13.38
N GLU A 407 -9.53 21.48 13.59
CA GLU A 407 -10.73 22.29 13.35
C GLU A 407 -11.07 22.37 11.86
N ALA A 408 -10.07 22.51 10.99
CA ALA A 408 -10.26 22.52 9.54
C ALA A 408 -10.84 21.19 9.01
N GLY A 409 -10.50 20.06 9.65
CA GLY A 409 -11.00 18.74 9.30
C GLY A 409 -12.36 18.39 9.90
N ARG A 410 -13.01 19.30 10.64
CA ARG A 410 -14.36 19.05 11.13
C ARG A 410 -15.36 19.25 9.98
N PRO A 411 -16.31 18.33 9.80
CA PRO A 411 -17.38 18.50 8.82
C PRO A 411 -18.08 19.85 9.05
N LEU A 412 -18.32 20.59 7.96
CA LEU A 412 -19.11 21.83 7.99
C LEU A 412 -20.59 21.48 8.21
N PHE A 413 -20.99 21.11 9.43
CA PHE A 413 -22.38 20.84 9.80
C PHE A 413 -22.81 21.57 11.08
#